data_AF-A0A0U2P073-F1
#
_entry.id   AF-A0A0U2P073-F1
#
_cell.length_a   1.000
_cell.length_b   1.000
_cell.length_c   1.000
_cell.angle_alpha   90.00
_cell.angle_beta   90.00
_cell.angle_gamma   90.00
#
_symmetry.space_group_name_H-M   'P 1'
#
loop_
_entity.id
_entity.type
_entity.pdbx_description
1 polymer ?
#
loop_
_entity_poly.entity_id
_entity_poly.type
_entity_poly.pdbx_seq_one_letter_code
_entity_poly.pdbx_strand_id
1 'polypeptide(L)'
;QAKAAKMVACLNTDQNQLSLAQQNQTIPTKTALLAKFASSNPNMKGFVAQIPTARARTGELGPDWPKAATKIYTGYQAALTGQAPPMQALQQAQNG
;
A
#
# COMPACT_ATOMS: atom_id res chain seq x y z
N GLN A 1 -7.95 -3.97 27.59
CA GLN A 1 -6.80 -3.84 26.67
C GLN A 1 -6.04 -5.16 26.44
N ALA A 2 -5.72 -5.96 27.47
CA ALA A 2 -4.94 -7.20 27.32
C ALA A 2 -5.52 -8.24 26.33
N LYS A 3 -6.85 -8.40 26.26
CA LYS A 3 -7.49 -9.32 25.29
C LYS A 3 -7.38 -8.83 23.84
N ALA A 4 -7.46 -7.51 23.61
CA ALA A 4 -7.27 -6.92 22.29
C ALA A 4 -5.82 -7.12 21.80
N ALA A 5 -4.83 -6.92 22.67
CA ALA A 5 -3.43 -7.21 22.33
C ALA A 5 -3.21 -8.69 21.98
N LYS A 6 -3.83 -9.63 22.73
CA LYS A 6 -3.78 -11.07 22.41
C LYS A 6 -4.39 -11.38 21.03
N MET A 7 -5.48 -10.71 20.67
CA MET A 7 -6.08 -10.85 19.35
C MET A 7 -5.14 -10.34 18.25
N VAL A 8 -4.55 -9.15 18.42
CA VAL A 8 -3.57 -8.60 17.46
C VAL A 8 -2.36 -9.52 17.30
N ALA A 9 -1.84 -10.09 18.39
CA ALA A 9 -0.75 -11.05 18.34
C ALA A 9 -1.15 -12.33 17.58
N CYS A 10 -2.36 -12.85 17.82
CA CYS A 10 -2.90 -14.00 17.11
C CYS A 10 -2.96 -13.74 15.59
N LEU A 11 -3.54 -12.61 15.17
CA LEU A 11 -3.64 -12.24 13.75
C LEU A 11 -2.26 -12.07 13.08
N ASN A 12 -1.21 -11.76 13.85
CA ASN A 12 0.15 -11.59 13.36
C ASN A 12 1.02 -12.86 13.49
N THR A 13 0.48 -14.03 13.78
CA THR A 13 1.25 -15.28 13.62
C THR A 13 1.55 -15.54 12.14
N ASP A 14 2.61 -16.30 11.85
CA ASP A 14 3.00 -16.59 10.47
C ASP A 14 1.91 -17.37 9.73
N GLN A 15 1.26 -18.30 10.42
CA GLN A 15 0.12 -19.06 9.90
C GLN A 15 -1.04 -18.14 9.51
N ASN A 16 -1.43 -17.23 10.40
CA ASN A 16 -2.54 -16.32 10.13
C ASN A 16 -2.20 -15.29 9.05
N GLN A 17 -0.97 -14.75 9.04
CA GLN A 17 -0.49 -13.88 7.98
C GLN A 17 -0.56 -14.55 6.59
N LEU A 18 -0.10 -15.80 6.47
CA LEU A 18 -0.17 -16.54 5.20
C LEU A 18 -1.61 -16.87 4.80
N SER A 19 -2.43 -17.34 5.75
CA SER A 19 -3.82 -17.71 5.50
C SER A 19 -4.67 -16.52 5.07
N LEU A 20 -4.56 -15.40 5.80
CA LEU A 20 -5.29 -14.17 5.48
C LEU A 20 -4.81 -13.55 4.16
N ALA A 21 -3.50 -13.54 3.90
CA ALA A 21 -2.95 -13.03 2.64
C ALA A 21 -3.51 -13.81 1.44
N GLN A 22 -3.56 -15.14 1.55
CA GLN A 22 -4.10 -16.00 0.50
C GLN A 22 -5.60 -15.76 0.29
N GLN A 23 -6.40 -15.74 1.36
CA GLN A 23 -7.85 -15.56 1.29
C GLN A 23 -8.24 -14.18 0.74
N ASN A 24 -7.51 -13.14 1.12
CA ASN A 24 -7.85 -11.76 0.79
C ASN A 24 -7.13 -11.24 -0.47
N GLN A 25 -6.30 -12.06 -1.12
CA GLN A 25 -5.44 -11.64 -2.23
C GLN A 25 -4.56 -10.43 -1.87
N THR A 26 -4.06 -10.41 -0.63
CA THR A 26 -3.12 -9.41 -0.13
C THR A 26 -1.74 -10.05 0.08
N ILE A 27 -0.73 -9.23 0.37
CA ILE A 27 0.63 -9.70 0.61
C ILE A 27 0.88 -9.71 2.13
N PRO A 28 1.52 -10.75 2.70
CA PRO A 28 1.91 -10.75 4.10
C PRO A 28 2.76 -9.52 4.44
N THR A 29 2.50 -8.88 5.57
CA THR A 29 3.29 -7.72 6.00
C THR A 29 4.61 -8.14 6.62
N LYS A 30 4.73 -9.40 7.09
CA LYS A 30 6.01 -9.99 7.50
C LYS A 30 6.87 -10.36 6.29
N THR A 31 7.94 -9.59 6.07
CA THR A 31 8.85 -9.77 4.93
C THR A 31 9.52 -11.15 4.89
N ALA A 32 9.78 -11.76 6.05
CA ALA A 32 10.33 -13.11 6.14
C ALA A 32 9.43 -14.20 5.49
N LEU A 33 8.14 -13.92 5.29
CA LEU A 33 7.18 -14.86 4.69
C LEU A 33 7.04 -14.71 3.18
N LEU A 34 7.62 -13.67 2.58
CA LEU A 34 7.41 -13.35 1.16
C LEU A 34 7.85 -14.47 0.22
N ALA A 35 9.01 -15.07 0.45
CA ALA A 35 9.50 -16.18 -0.37
C ALA A 35 8.55 -17.38 -0.35
N LYS A 36 8.08 -17.76 0.85
CA LYS A 36 7.10 -18.84 1.02
C LYS A 36 5.77 -18.50 0.33
N PHE A 37 5.26 -17.29 0.54
CA PHE A 37 4.01 -16.83 -0.04
C PHE A 37 4.05 -16.82 -1.57
N ALA A 38 5.13 -16.31 -2.16
CA ALA A 38 5.32 -16.24 -3.62
C ALA A 38 5.45 -17.62 -4.28
N SER A 39 6.06 -18.60 -3.59
CA SER A 39 6.14 -19.98 -4.07
C SER A 39 4.76 -20.65 -4.11
N SER A 40 3.92 -20.41 -3.10
CA SER A 40 2.56 -20.97 -3.03
C SER A 40 1.53 -20.18 -3.83
N ASN A 41 1.81 -18.93 -4.22
CA ASN A 41 0.92 -18.05 -4.97
C ASN A 41 1.64 -17.43 -6.18
N PRO A 42 1.90 -18.19 -7.26
CA PRO A 42 2.70 -17.73 -8.39
C PRO A 42 2.21 -16.43 -9.05
N ASN A 43 0.88 -16.23 -9.10
CA ASN A 43 0.27 -15.01 -9.66
C ASN A 43 0.60 -13.75 -8.86
N MET A 44 0.98 -13.89 -7.58
CA MET A 44 1.33 -12.77 -6.71
C MET A 44 2.82 -12.41 -6.78
N LYS A 45 3.66 -13.18 -7.50
CA LYS A 45 5.13 -12.99 -7.55
C LYS A 45 5.53 -11.57 -7.95
N GLY A 46 4.87 -11.01 -8.96
CA GLY A 46 5.15 -9.65 -9.44
C GLY A 46 4.97 -8.60 -8.34
N PHE A 47 3.89 -8.71 -7.56
CA PHE A 47 3.63 -7.79 -6.45
C PHE A 47 4.55 -8.03 -5.25
N VAL A 48 4.84 -9.30 -4.92
CA VAL A 48 5.76 -9.66 -3.82
C VAL A 48 7.16 -9.08 -4.07
N ALA A 49 7.64 -9.11 -5.31
CA ALA A 49 8.95 -8.60 -5.68
C ALA A 49 9.11 -7.09 -5.45
N GLN A 50 8.01 -6.32 -5.42
CA GLN A 50 8.06 -4.87 -5.19
C GLN A 50 8.15 -4.51 -3.69
N ILE A 51 7.73 -5.39 -2.78
CA ILE A 51 7.62 -5.07 -1.35
C ILE A 51 8.95 -4.67 -0.69
N PRO A 52 10.09 -5.33 -0.96
CA PRO A 52 11.36 -4.98 -0.30
C PRO A 52 11.85 -3.55 -0.57
N THR A 53 11.44 -2.96 -1.69
CA THR A 53 11.89 -1.63 -2.12
C THR A 53 10.76 -0.60 -2.15
N ALA A 54 9.51 -1.02 -1.98
CA ALA A 54 8.36 -0.12 -1.96
C ALA A 54 8.38 0.79 -0.73
N ARG A 55 8.15 2.09 -0.95
CA ARG A 55 7.96 3.05 0.13
C ARG A 55 6.50 3.11 0.55
N ALA A 56 6.24 3.01 1.86
CA ALA A 56 4.92 3.26 2.41
C ALA A 56 4.52 4.73 2.22
N ARG A 57 3.29 4.96 1.72
CA ARG A 57 2.73 6.31 1.51
C ARG A 57 2.70 7.17 2.79
N THR A 58 2.50 6.52 3.93
CA THR A 58 2.50 7.15 5.27
C THR A 58 3.87 7.15 5.94
N GLY A 59 4.91 6.57 5.31
CA GLY A 59 6.24 6.44 5.92
C GLY A 59 6.90 7.79 6.22
N GLU A 60 6.69 8.78 5.35
CA GLU A 60 7.17 10.16 5.53
C GLU A 60 6.05 11.09 6.04
N LEU A 61 4.86 10.98 5.44
CA LEU A 61 3.78 11.94 5.65
C LEU A 61 2.82 11.56 6.79
N GLY A 62 2.88 10.32 7.30
CA GLY A 62 2.02 9.84 8.39
C GLY A 62 0.55 10.24 8.21
N PRO A 63 -0.05 10.96 9.18
CA PRO A 63 -1.44 11.40 9.13
C PRO A 63 -1.72 12.49 8.09
N ASP A 64 -0.71 13.16 7.55
CA ASP A 64 -0.85 14.17 6.49
C ASP A 64 -0.88 13.55 5.08
N TRP A 65 -0.65 12.24 4.93
CA TRP A 65 -0.76 11.54 3.65
C TRP A 65 -2.07 11.86 2.89
N PRO A 66 -3.27 11.86 3.53
CA PRO A 66 -4.50 12.20 2.83
C PRO A 66 -4.48 13.59 2.17
N LYS A 67 -3.86 14.60 2.79
CA LYS A 67 -3.74 15.94 2.22
C LYS A 67 -2.91 15.92 0.93
N ALA A 68 -1.75 15.26 0.97
CA ALA A 68 -0.90 15.11 -0.21
C ALA A 68 -1.57 14.27 -1.30
N ALA A 69 -2.23 13.17 -0.92
CA ALA A 69 -2.93 12.28 -1.83
C ALA A 69 -4.06 13.00 -2.58
N THR A 70 -4.86 13.82 -1.90
CA THR A 70 -5.90 14.63 -2.53
C THR A 70 -5.34 15.52 -3.63
N LYS A 71 -4.26 16.27 -3.35
CA LYS A 71 -3.61 17.12 -4.37
C LYS A 71 -3.13 16.30 -5.57
N ILE A 72 -2.46 15.17 -5.32
CA ILE A 72 -1.97 14.27 -6.37
C ILE A 72 -3.14 13.78 -7.25
N TYR A 73 -4.22 13.28 -6.64
CA TYR A 73 -5.36 12.73 -7.37
C TYR A 73 -6.13 13.81 -8.15
N THR A 74 -6.31 15.00 -7.57
CA THR A 74 -6.92 16.13 -8.26
C THR A 74 -6.11 16.56 -9.49
N GLY A 75 -4.79 16.68 -9.36
CA GLY A 75 -3.91 16.98 -10.49
C GLY A 75 -3.97 15.91 -11.58
N TYR A 76 -3.94 14.64 -11.18
CA TYR A 76 -4.05 13.51 -12.11
C TYR A 76 -5.38 13.52 -12.88
N GLN A 77 -6.49 13.77 -12.18
CA GLN A 77 -7.83 13.85 -12.77
C GLN A 77 -7.94 15.03 -13.76
N ALA A 78 -7.39 16.19 -13.40
CA ALA A 78 -7.41 17.37 -14.27
C ALA A 78 -6.64 17.14 -15.58
N ALA A 79 -5.47 16.52 -15.50
CA ALA A 79 -4.69 16.14 -16.68
C ALA A 79 -5.41 15.08 -17.53
N LEU A 80 -5.89 14.01 -16.90
CA LEU A 80 -6.52 12.87 -17.60
C LEU A 80 -7.80 13.26 -18.33
N THR A 81 -8.58 14.18 -17.77
CA THR A 81 -9.87 14.62 -18.35
C THR A 81 -9.75 15.82 -19.28
N GLY A 82 -8.53 16.35 -19.48
CA GLY A 82 -8.30 17.52 -20.32
C GLY A 82 -8.75 18.85 -19.72
N GLN A 83 -9.04 18.91 -18.42
CA GLN A 83 -9.34 20.16 -17.71
C GLN A 83 -8.12 21.09 -17.60
N ALA A 84 -6.91 20.52 -17.61
CA ALA A 84 -5.66 21.25 -17.69
C ALA A 84 -4.59 20.42 -18.42
N PRO A 85 -3.65 21.03 -19.16
CA PRO A 85 -2.46 20.34 -19.66
C PRO A 85 -1.65 19.71 -18.53
N PRO A 86 -0.94 18.59 -18.76
CA PRO A 86 -0.25 17.85 -17.69
C PRO A 86 0.68 18.69 -16.81
N MET A 87 1.47 19.59 -17.42
CA MET A 87 2.36 20.48 -16.67
C MET A 87 1.62 21.49 -15.79
N GLN A 88 0.50 22.04 -16.28
CA GLN A 88 -0.32 22.96 -15.50
C GLN A 88 -1.01 22.24 -14.33
N ALA A 89 -1.55 21.05 -14.58
CA ALA A 89 -2.19 20.22 -13.56
C ALA A 89 -1.20 19.81 -12.45
N LEU A 90 0.05 19.48 -12.80
CA LEU A 90 1.12 19.23 -11.84
C LEU A 90 1.41 20.47 -11.00
N GLN A 91 1.58 21.63 -11.62
CA GLN A 91 1.90 22.88 -10.92
C GLN A 91 0.77 23.30 -9.97
N GLN A 92 -0.48 23.11 -10.38
CA GLN A 92 -1.64 23.32 -9.51
C GLN A 92 -1.64 22.36 -8.32
N ALA A 93 -1.36 21.07 -8.53
CA ALA A 93 -1.29 20.09 -7.45
C ALA A 93 -0.15 20.37 -6.45
N GLN A 94 0.97 20.94 -6.91
CA GLN A 94 2.10 21.26 -6.03
C GLN A 94 1.86 22.51 -5.17
N ASN A 95 1.13 23.50 -5.70
CA ASN A 95 1.02 24.83 -5.09
C ASN A 95 -0.39 25.19 -4.56
N GLY A 96 -1.43 24.45 -4.94
CA GLY A 96 -2.81 24.63 -4.49
C GLY A 96 -3.16 23.78 -3.27
#